data_AF-A0ABC8SPM9-F1
#
_entry.id   AF-A0ABC8SPM9-F1
#
_cell.length_a   1.000
_cell.length_b   1.000
_cell.length_c   1.000
_cell.angle_alpha   90.00
_cell.angle_beta   90.00
_cell.angle_gamma   90.00
#
_symmetry.space_group_name_H-M   'P 1'
#
loop_
_entity.id
_entity.type
_entity.pdbx_description
1 polymer ?
#
loop_
_entity_poly.entity_id
_entity_poly.type
_entity_poly.pdbx_seq_one_letter_code
_entity_poly.pdbx_strand_id
1 'polypeptide(L)'
;MALSFNDGNSLFNFVVQDGNGVKGLVDSGLAKPPIDLSLLDGPNHDQVVVAIVKAAETLGFFQVVNHGVPVELLDGQRRRTEKIGPLPEAVELDGVAHYREFMFEDYMKNFFGQAHDGKKSLDFAHIGSSYSFLC
;
A
#
# COMPACT_ATOMS: atom_id res chain seq x y z
N MET A 1 -5.32 -26.64 -5.27
CA MET A 1 -6.44 -26.51 -6.22
C MET A 1 -6.51 -25.04 -6.59
N ALA A 2 -6.39 -24.68 -7.87
CA ALA A 2 -6.48 -23.28 -8.28
C ALA A 2 -7.91 -22.78 -8.06
N LEU A 3 -8.09 -21.62 -7.44
CA LEU A 3 -9.41 -21.00 -7.32
C LEU A 3 -9.78 -20.42 -8.69
N SER A 4 -10.95 -20.81 -9.22
CA SER A 4 -11.47 -20.23 -10.45
C SER A 4 -12.42 -19.08 -10.11
N PHE A 5 -12.04 -17.87 -10.47
CA PHE A 5 -12.91 -16.69 -10.36
C PHE A 5 -13.82 -16.66 -11.58
N ASN A 6 -15.04 -17.16 -11.42
CA ASN A 6 -15.97 -17.37 -12.52
C ASN A 6 -16.78 -16.11 -12.88
N ASP A 7 -16.70 -15.06 -12.04
CA ASP A 7 -17.25 -13.73 -12.31
C ASP A 7 -16.46 -12.63 -11.57
N GLY A 8 -16.62 -11.37 -11.98
CA GLY A 8 -15.92 -10.22 -11.38
C GLY A 8 -16.26 -9.97 -9.91
N ASN A 9 -17.43 -10.44 -9.45
CA ASN A 9 -17.84 -10.32 -8.05
C ASN A 9 -17.05 -11.26 -7.15
N SER A 10 -16.72 -12.47 -7.62
CA SER A 10 -15.92 -13.43 -6.85
C SER A 10 -14.49 -12.94 -6.59
N LEU A 11 -13.86 -12.27 -7.57
CA LEU A 11 -12.53 -11.68 -7.41
C LEU A 11 -12.57 -10.46 -6.48
N PHE A 12 -13.57 -9.59 -6.64
CA PHE A 12 -13.74 -8.44 -5.76
C PHE A 12 -13.94 -8.87 -4.31
N ASN A 13 -14.83 -9.84 -4.05
CA ASN A 13 -15.05 -10.33 -2.70
C ASN A 13 -13.79 -10.98 -2.13
N PHE A 14 -13.10 -11.83 -2.89
CA PHE A 14 -11.88 -12.49 -2.44
C PHE A 14 -10.77 -11.51 -2.03
N VAL A 15 -10.55 -10.45 -2.83
CA VAL A 15 -9.49 -9.47 -2.58
C VAL A 15 -9.92 -8.46 -1.51
N VAL A 16 -11.14 -7.92 -1.62
CA VAL A 16 -11.60 -6.77 -0.84
C VAL A 16 -12.38 -7.16 0.40
N GLN A 17 -13.36 -8.06 0.28
CA GLN A 17 -14.19 -8.45 1.42
C GLN A 17 -13.51 -9.48 2.32
N ASP A 18 -12.92 -10.50 1.71
CA ASP A 18 -12.24 -11.59 2.42
C ASP A 18 -10.78 -11.23 2.78
N GLY A 19 -10.27 -10.12 2.24
CA GLY A 19 -8.98 -9.54 2.62
C GLY A 19 -7.75 -10.36 2.23
N ASN A 20 -7.87 -11.26 1.25
CA ASN A 20 -6.78 -12.17 0.87
C ASN A 20 -5.61 -11.44 0.17
N GLY A 21 -5.82 -10.22 -0.33
CA GLY A 21 -4.80 -9.37 -0.92
C GLY A 21 -4.02 -10.04 -2.06
N VAL A 22 -2.80 -9.55 -2.32
CA VAL A 22 -1.95 -10.05 -3.42
C VAL A 22 -1.42 -11.46 -3.11
N LYS A 23 -1.05 -11.74 -1.85
CA LYS A 23 -0.53 -13.05 -1.43
C LYS A 23 -1.57 -14.15 -1.64
N GLY A 24 -2.82 -13.94 -1.22
CA GLY A 24 -3.86 -14.94 -1.40
C GLY A 24 -4.16 -15.22 -2.87
N LEU A 25 -3.95 -14.24 -3.76
CA LEU A 25 -4.13 -14.45 -5.19
C LEU A 25 -2.98 -15.22 -5.85
N VAL A 26 -1.74 -15.02 -5.37
CA VAL A 26 -0.59 -15.85 -5.74
C VAL A 26 -0.84 -17.30 -5.31
N ASP A 27 -1.30 -17.50 -4.07
CA ASP A 27 -1.64 -18.82 -3.52
C ASP A 27 -2.82 -19.48 -4.28
N SER A 28 -3.68 -18.68 -4.91
CA SER A 28 -4.79 -19.13 -5.77
C SER A 28 -4.35 -19.65 -7.15
N GLY A 29 -3.09 -19.43 -7.53
CA GLY A 29 -2.53 -19.85 -8.82
C GLY A 29 -2.93 -18.96 -10.00
N LEU A 30 -3.52 -17.78 -9.76
CA LEU A 30 -3.94 -16.83 -10.80
C LEU A 30 -2.80 -15.87 -11.19
N ALA A 31 -1.72 -15.82 -10.41
CA ALA A 31 -0.67 -14.82 -10.58
C ALA A 31 0.33 -15.19 -11.67
N LYS A 32 0.56 -14.24 -12.60
CA LYS A 32 1.81 -14.18 -13.37
C LYS A 32 3.00 -14.00 -12.41
N PRO A 33 4.21 -14.47 -12.77
CA PRO A 33 5.38 -14.25 -11.94
C PRO A 33 5.59 -12.76 -11.65
N PRO A 34 6.16 -12.40 -10.48
CA PRO A 34 6.41 -11.00 -10.12
C PRO A 34 7.28 -10.29 -11.16
N ILE A 35 6.99 -9.02 -11.40
CA ILE A 35 7.75 -8.17 -12.32
C ILE A 35 8.99 -7.64 -11.59
N ASP A 36 10.17 -7.94 -12.13
CA ASP A 36 11.45 -7.45 -11.58
C ASP A 36 11.73 -6.01 -12.02
N LEU A 37 11.66 -5.07 -11.08
CA LEU A 37 11.87 -3.64 -11.38
C LEU A 37 13.35 -3.28 -11.52
N SER A 38 14.28 -4.12 -11.07
CA SER A 38 15.72 -3.85 -11.27
C SER A 38 16.12 -3.87 -12.74
N LEU A 39 15.27 -4.45 -13.59
CA LEU A 39 15.47 -4.53 -15.04
C LEU A 39 14.98 -3.28 -15.79
N LEU A 40 14.39 -2.30 -15.11
CA LEU A 40 13.93 -1.06 -15.72
C LEU A 40 15.10 -0.20 -16.25
N ASP A 41 16.20 -0.11 -15.52
CA ASP A 41 17.33 0.76 -15.91
C ASP A 41 18.37 0.02 -16.77
N GLY A 42 17.92 -0.92 -17.60
CA GLY A 42 18.77 -1.80 -18.38
C GLY A 42 18.23 -2.13 -19.78
N PRO A 43 18.88 -3.05 -20.51
CA PRO A 43 18.50 -3.42 -21.89
C PRO A 43 17.11 -4.06 -21.99
N ASN A 44 16.51 -4.42 -20.85
CA ASN A 44 15.20 -5.05 -20.76
C ASN A 44 14.07 -4.05 -20.44
N HIS A 45 14.35 -2.74 -20.37
CA HIS A 45 13.38 -1.69 -20.03
C HIS A 45 12.02 -1.88 -20.72
N ASP A 46 12.03 -1.97 -22.06
CA ASP A 46 10.80 -2.08 -22.86
C ASP A 46 9.99 -3.33 -22.52
N GLN A 47 10.65 -4.45 -22.22
CA GLN A 47 9.97 -5.70 -21.87
C GLN A 47 9.28 -5.58 -20.52
N VAL A 48 9.92 -4.92 -19.55
CA VAL A 48 9.35 -4.67 -18.22
C VAL A 48 8.16 -3.72 -18.31
N VAL A 49 8.29 -2.63 -19.08
CA VAL A 49 7.19 -1.68 -19.31
C VAL A 49 6.00 -2.38 -19.97
N VAL A 50 6.24 -3.21 -20.99
CA VAL A 50 5.18 -4.01 -21.63
C VAL A 50 4.52 -4.98 -20.65
N ALA A 51 5.30 -5.61 -19.75
CA ALA A 51 4.75 -6.50 -18.74
C ALA A 51 3.85 -5.76 -17.75
N ILE A 52 4.25 -4.56 -17.30
CA ILE A 52 3.48 -3.69 -16.42
C ILE A 52 2.16 -3.30 -17.07
N VAL A 53 2.21 -2.77 -18.30
CA VAL A 53 1.00 -2.35 -19.05
C VAL A 53 0.04 -3.53 -19.21
N LYS A 54 0.54 -4.68 -19.70
CA LYS A 54 -0.29 -5.86 -19.88
C LYS A 54 -0.90 -6.35 -18.59
N ALA A 55 -0.16 -6.33 -17.48
CA ALA A 55 -0.69 -6.78 -16.19
C ALA A 55 -1.74 -5.80 -15.63
N ALA A 56 -1.52 -4.49 -15.79
CA ALA A 56 -2.50 -3.46 -15.43
C ALA A 56 -3.80 -3.60 -16.25
N GLU A 57 -3.71 -3.81 -17.56
CA GLU A 57 -4.88 -3.98 -18.45
C GLU A 57 -5.63 -5.29 -18.19
N THR A 58 -4.92 -6.38 -17.90
CA THR A 58 -5.54 -7.72 -17.82
C THR A 58 -6.05 -8.07 -16.42
N LEU A 59 -5.32 -7.67 -15.39
CA LEU A 59 -5.59 -8.06 -14.01
C LEU A 59 -5.98 -6.88 -13.12
N GLY A 60 -5.58 -5.65 -13.48
CA GLY A 60 -5.77 -4.48 -12.62
C GLY A 60 -4.84 -4.43 -11.40
N PHE A 61 -4.03 -5.46 -11.16
CA PHE A 61 -3.00 -5.52 -10.13
C PHE A 61 -1.86 -6.45 -10.58
N PHE A 62 -0.68 -6.30 -9.99
CA PHE A 62 0.48 -7.16 -10.22
C PHE A 62 1.48 -7.05 -9.07
N GLN A 63 2.30 -8.08 -8.88
CA GLN A 63 3.40 -8.04 -7.91
C GLN A 63 4.66 -7.52 -8.59
N VAL A 64 5.44 -6.73 -7.85
CA VAL A 64 6.77 -6.29 -8.23
C VAL A 64 7.80 -6.79 -7.21
N VAL A 65 9.02 -7.06 -7.68
CA VAL A 65 10.18 -7.41 -6.85
C VAL A 65 11.36 -6.50 -7.20
N ASN A 66 12.37 -6.48 -6.33
CA ASN A 66 13.56 -5.65 -6.49
C ASN A 66 13.23 -4.16 -6.74
N HIS A 67 12.17 -3.66 -6.10
CA HIS A 67 11.67 -2.30 -6.23
C HIS A 67 12.54 -1.24 -5.52
N GLY A 68 13.65 -1.65 -4.91
CA GLY A 68 14.58 -0.75 -4.19
C GLY A 68 14.09 -0.28 -2.82
N VAL A 69 13.01 -0.86 -2.27
CA VAL A 69 12.59 -0.59 -0.89
C VAL A 69 13.28 -1.60 0.02
N PRO A 70 14.06 -1.15 1.02
CA PRO A 70 14.76 -2.05 1.93
C PRO A 70 13.82 -3.02 2.65
N VAL A 71 14.23 -4.28 2.79
CA VAL A 71 13.45 -5.33 3.46
C VAL A 71 13.12 -4.96 4.90
N GLU A 72 14.00 -4.22 5.58
CA GLU A 72 13.78 -3.73 6.95
C GLU A 72 12.55 -2.83 7.07
N LEU A 73 12.19 -2.11 6.00
CA LEU A 73 10.97 -1.31 5.95
C LEU A 73 9.71 -2.17 5.72
N LEU A 74 9.87 -3.34 5.10
CA LEU A 74 8.79 -4.29 4.81
C LEU A 74 8.53 -5.25 5.99
N ASP A 75 9.60 -5.71 6.65
CA ASP A 75 9.57 -6.53 7.88
C ASP A 75 9.18 -5.70 9.10
N GLY A 76 9.34 -4.38 9.00
CA GLY A 76 8.74 -3.39 9.88
C GLY A 76 7.23 -3.31 9.70
N GLN A 77 6.52 -4.43 9.82
CA GLN A 77 5.08 -4.40 10.03
C GLN A 77 4.86 -3.74 11.39
N ARG A 78 4.68 -2.41 11.36
CA ARG A 78 4.51 -1.62 12.56
C ARG A 78 3.40 -2.25 13.37
N ARG A 79 3.70 -2.59 14.62
CA ARG A 79 2.65 -3.11 15.52
C ARG A 79 1.60 -2.02 15.65
N ARG A 80 0.33 -2.39 15.79
CA ARG A 80 -0.76 -1.44 16.05
C ARG A 80 -0.46 -0.48 17.21
N THR A 81 0.36 -0.96 18.15
CA THR A 81 0.83 -0.25 19.34
C THR A 81 2.03 0.67 19.12
N GLU A 82 2.61 0.71 17.92
CA GLU A 82 3.72 1.60 17.61
C GLU A 82 3.23 3.01 17.32
N LYS A 83 4.05 3.99 17.69
CA LYS A 83 3.80 5.39 17.39
C LYS A 83 4.44 5.77 16.06
N ILE A 84 3.76 6.65 15.35
CA ILE A 84 4.22 7.31 14.15
C ILE A 84 4.32 8.79 14.48
N GLY A 85 5.44 9.40 14.13
CA GLY A 85 5.70 10.81 14.33
C GLY A 85 6.26 11.47 13.07
N PRO A 86 6.44 12.79 13.09
CA PRO A 86 7.07 13.51 11.99
C PRO A 86 8.49 12.98 11.75
N LEU A 87 8.85 12.85 10.47
CA LEU A 87 10.16 12.40 10.04
C LEU A 87 11.23 13.41 10.50
N PRO A 88 12.21 13.03 11.33
CA PRO A 88 13.20 13.96 11.89
C PRO A 88 13.89 14.79 10.80
N GLU A 89 14.28 14.15 9.70
CA GLU A 89 14.95 14.78 8.56
C GLU A 89 14.06 15.83 7.88
N ALA A 90 12.74 15.64 7.85
CA ALA A 90 11.81 16.61 7.30
C ALA A 90 11.65 17.83 8.21
N VAL A 91 11.62 17.62 9.54
CA VAL A 91 11.52 18.70 10.53
C VAL A 91 12.81 19.54 10.57
N GLU A 92 13.97 18.92 10.35
CA GLU A 92 15.25 19.62 10.28
C GLU A 92 15.37 20.55 9.06
N LEU A 93 14.63 20.27 7.96
CA LEU A 93 14.68 21.06 6.74
C LEU A 93 13.93 22.39 6.84
N ASP A 94 12.75 22.41 7.44
CA ASP A 94 11.88 23.61 7.52
C ASP A 94 11.69 24.14 8.95
N GLY A 95 12.15 23.40 9.96
CA GLY A 95 12.00 23.73 11.38
C GLY A 95 10.56 23.54 11.90
N VAL A 96 9.66 22.93 11.13
CA VAL A 96 8.24 22.85 11.44
C VAL A 96 7.73 21.40 11.34
N ALA A 97 7.25 20.89 12.46
CA ALA A 97 6.45 19.66 12.44
C ALA A 97 5.03 19.98 11.92
N HIS A 98 4.65 19.42 10.77
CA HIS A 98 3.29 19.55 10.22
C HIS A 98 2.30 18.53 10.82
N TYR A 99 2.81 17.43 11.38
CA TYR A 99 2.01 16.34 11.95
C TYR A 99 2.46 16.00 13.36
N ARG A 100 1.51 15.66 14.23
CA ARG A 100 1.78 15.21 15.60
C ARG A 100 2.14 13.73 15.63
N GLU A 101 2.64 13.28 16.78
CA GLU A 101 2.77 11.85 17.06
C GLU A 101 1.39 11.20 17.30
N PHE A 102 1.12 10.04 16.70
CA PHE A 102 -0.11 9.26 16.84
C PHE A 102 0.15 7.75 16.76
N MET A 103 -0.85 6.92 17.10
CA MET A 103 -0.70 5.46 17.06
C MET A 103 -0.91 4.93 15.64
N PHE A 104 -0.14 3.91 15.24
CA PHE A 104 -0.32 3.25 13.95
C PHE A 104 -1.73 2.68 13.77
N GLU A 105 -2.37 2.22 14.85
CA GLU A 105 -3.77 1.80 14.81
C GLU A 105 -4.73 2.94 14.40
N ASP A 106 -4.52 4.16 14.88
CA ASP A 106 -5.35 5.31 14.52
C ASP A 106 -5.22 5.62 13.02
N TYR A 107 -4.00 5.52 12.50
CA TYR A 107 -3.75 5.63 11.06
C TYR A 107 -4.47 4.54 10.27
N MET A 108 -4.33 3.27 10.66
CA MET A 108 -4.99 2.16 9.97
C MET A 108 -6.52 2.33 10.00
N LYS A 109 -7.09 2.73 11.14
CA LYS A 109 -8.53 2.97 11.27
C LYS A 109 -8.99 4.12 10.37
N ASN A 110 -8.22 5.21 10.28
CA ASN A 110 -8.62 6.36 9.47
C ASN A 110 -8.36 6.14 7.97
N PHE A 111 -7.30 5.42 7.60
CA PHE A 111 -6.92 5.12 6.22
C PHE A 111 -7.85 4.11 5.57
N PHE A 112 -8.22 3.03 6.29
CA PHE A 112 -9.14 2.00 5.76
C PHE A 112 -10.62 2.26 6.09
N GLY A 113 -10.90 3.13 7.07
CA GLY A 113 -12.27 3.50 7.44
C GLY A 113 -12.88 4.61 6.58
N GLN A 114 -12.05 5.39 5.87
CA GLN A 114 -12.51 6.41 4.94
C GLN A 114 -12.23 5.94 3.50
N ALA A 115 -13.20 6.08 2.59
CA ALA A 115 -13.08 5.64 1.21
C ALA A 115 -11.97 6.43 0.47
N HIS A 116 -10.74 5.90 0.46
CA HIS A 116 -9.59 6.34 -0.33
C HIS A 116 -9.42 7.86 -0.54
N ASP A 117 -9.65 8.65 0.50
CA ASP A 117 -9.62 10.12 0.45
C ASP A 117 -8.18 10.70 0.43
N GLY A 118 -7.18 9.86 0.12
CA GLY A 118 -5.78 10.23 -0.04
C GLY A 118 -5.23 10.94 1.19
N LYS A 119 -4.68 12.15 1.00
CA LYS A 119 -4.03 12.93 2.06
C LYS A 119 -4.96 13.36 3.18
N LYS A 120 -6.28 13.41 2.96
CA LYS A 120 -7.25 13.75 4.03
C LYS A 120 -7.32 12.68 5.12
N SER A 121 -6.87 11.46 4.83
CA SER A 121 -6.72 10.41 5.83
C SER A 121 -5.73 10.76 6.95
N LEU A 122 -4.95 11.84 6.82
CA LEU A 122 -4.02 12.34 7.83
C LEU A 122 -4.48 13.65 8.50
N ASP A 123 -5.68 14.15 8.19
CA ASP A 123 -6.18 15.41 8.77
C ASP A 123 -6.30 15.34 10.29
N PHE A 124 -6.59 14.15 10.83
CA PHE A 124 -6.61 13.92 12.27
C PHE A 124 -5.25 14.19 12.90
N ALA A 125 -4.15 13.97 12.19
CA ALA A 125 -2.78 14.07 12.69
C ALA A 125 -2.14 15.44 12.44
N HIS A 126 -2.72 16.30 11.59
CA HIS A 126 -2.16 17.59 11.25
C HIS A 126 -2.15 18.53 12.46
N ILE A 127 -1.01 19.19 12.71
CA ILE A 127 -0.86 20.16 13.79
C ILE A 127 -1.68 21.42 13.44
N GLY A 128 -2.60 21.83 14.32
CA GLY A 128 -3.56 22.91 14.05
C GLY A 128 -4.90 22.46 13.47
N SER A 129 -5.08 21.16 13.22
CA SER A 129 -6.37 20.61 12.83
C SER A 129 -7.30 20.49 14.03
N SER A 130 -8.36 21.30 14.07
CA SER A 130 -9.40 21.23 15.09
C SER A 130 -10.41 20.13 14.77
N TYR A 131 -10.03 18.86 14.90
CA TYR A 131 -11.03 17.78 14.96
C TYR A 131 -11.55 17.67 16.39
N SER A 132 -12.69 18.32 16.62
CA SER A 132 -13.55 18.01 17.75
C SER A 132 -14.06 16.58 17.58
N PHE A 133 -13.52 15.64 18.35
CA PHE A 133 -14.24 14.40 18.65
C PHE A 133 -15.47 14.79 19.47
N LEU A 134 -16.58 15.05 18.79
CA LEU A 134 -17.91 15.05 19.39
C LEU A 134 -18.54 13.68 19.11
N CYS A 135 -18.68 12.95 20.22
CA CYS A 135 -19.32 11.66 20.46
C CYS A 135 -18.55 10.39 20.06
#